data_AF-A0A1G2Z3Z0-F1
#
_entry.id   AF-A0A1G2Z3Z0-F1
#
_cell.length_a   1.000
_cell.length_b   1.000
_cell.length_c   1.000
_cell.angle_alpha   90.00
_cell.angle_beta   90.00
_cell.angle_gamma   90.00
#
_symmetry.space_group_name_H-M   'P 1'
#
loop_
_entity.id
_entity.type
_entity.pdbx_description
1 polymer ?
#
loop_
_entity_poly.entity_id
_entity_poly.type
_entity_poly.pdbx_seq_one_letter_code
_entity_poly.pdbx_strand_id
1 'polypeptide(L)'
;MKLNALSHNVKETSGTYRVPQGFSLAEVLAALTIGAMVIVAVLGIYNRAENSVAAVTRRLNSSRLPGEVLQRIAEDLDNIISSASDGTITIENKFENVASRMLVPAAKLTITRTIQDSQDKEQKFKEVIWQSSYDFQSASNSLTLYRSSGGLNKEDKVLEKNKDDFERELFVPICSGITFFKISVLAGKNPIEKWNGPPPQGIMVTISFAEPYKRADGTFDVPDEEKITRTIAIDRTRKIRFDTSAGDNQGEEGKGEATGEGTEEEIEDINMPDSGKPLPSSPKSAEKVK
;
A
#
# COMPACT_ATOMS: atom_id res chain seq x y z
N MET A 1 108.15 26.08 46.23
CA MET A 1 107.21 25.36 47.11
C MET A 1 106.40 26.36 47.92
N LYS A 2 105.11 26.51 47.62
CA LYS A 2 104.10 27.10 48.52
C LYS A 2 102.74 26.54 48.12
N LEU A 3 102.06 25.96 49.10
CA LEU A 3 100.80 25.23 49.02
C LEU A 3 99.58 26.18 49.11
N ASN A 4 98.53 25.77 48.40
CA ASN A 4 97.09 25.82 48.72
C ASN A 4 96.41 27.15 49.06
N ALA A 5 95.36 27.46 48.28
CA ALA A 5 93.96 27.30 48.74
C ALA A 5 93.00 27.41 47.55
N LEU A 6 92.32 26.30 47.22
CA LEU A 6 91.20 26.26 46.28
C LEU A 6 89.93 26.74 47.02
N SER A 7 89.43 27.92 46.67
CA SER A 7 88.13 28.40 47.11
C SER A 7 87.03 27.80 46.23
N HIS A 8 86.25 26.88 46.78
CA HIS A 8 85.04 26.36 46.16
C HIS A 8 83.98 27.48 46.10
N ASN A 9 83.66 27.94 44.90
CA ASN A 9 82.60 28.91 44.66
C ASN A 9 81.29 28.13 44.54
N VAL A 10 80.52 28.06 45.63
CA VAL A 10 79.17 27.48 45.63
C VAL A 10 78.26 28.47 44.92
N LYS A 11 77.91 28.15 43.67
CA LYS A 11 76.95 28.91 42.88
C LYS A 11 75.55 28.53 43.34
N GLU A 12 74.93 29.33 44.21
CA GLU A 12 73.54 29.17 44.59
C GLU A 12 72.65 29.36 43.35
N THR A 13 72.07 28.27 42.86
CA THR A 13 70.97 28.32 41.89
C THR A 13 69.68 28.58 42.65
N SER A 14 69.30 29.85 42.79
CA SER A 14 67.97 30.23 43.25
C SER A 14 66.94 29.89 42.17
N GLY A 15 66.44 28.65 42.22
CA GLY A 15 65.31 28.20 41.42
C GLY A 15 64.06 28.98 41.80
N THR A 16 63.74 30.01 41.02
CA THR A 16 62.46 30.72 41.12
C THR A 16 61.39 29.79 40.53
N TYR A 17 60.68 29.06 41.39
CA TYR A 17 59.47 28.36 40.98
C TYR A 17 58.43 29.39 40.55
N ARG A 18 58.25 29.58 39.24
CA ARG A 18 57.09 30.26 38.69
C ARG A 18 55.86 29.41 39.02
N VAL A 19 55.14 29.79 40.06
CA VAL A 19 53.81 29.24 40.34
C VAL A 19 52.93 29.58 39.14
N PRO A 20 52.23 28.61 38.52
CA PRO A 20 51.31 28.90 37.43
C PRO A 20 50.25 29.88 37.92
N GLN A 21 50.13 31.03 37.26
CA GLN A 21 49.07 31.98 37.52
C GLN A 21 47.73 31.30 37.20
N GLY A 22 46.85 31.19 38.20
CA GLY A 22 45.50 30.68 38.00
C GLY A 22 44.71 31.60 37.07
N PHE A 23 43.73 31.04 36.36
CA PHE A 23 42.84 31.80 35.50
C PHE A 23 42.16 32.93 36.28
N SER A 24 42.14 34.13 35.69
CA SER A 24 41.42 35.26 36.27
C SER A 24 39.91 35.00 36.23
N LEU A 25 39.16 35.49 37.24
CA LEU A 25 37.70 35.42 37.27
C LEU A 25 37.08 35.94 35.96
N ALA A 26 37.65 37.00 35.39
CA ALA A 26 37.21 37.59 34.13
C ALA A 26 37.42 36.64 32.93
N GLU A 27 38.51 35.88 32.93
CA GLU A 27 38.84 34.92 31.88
C GLU A 27 37.92 33.70 31.94
N VAL A 28 37.62 33.21 33.15
CA VAL A 28 36.63 32.13 33.35
C VAL A 28 35.23 32.58 32.92
N LEU A 29 34.83 33.82 33.24
CA LEU A 29 33.54 34.38 32.79
C LEU A 29 33.48 34.54 31.26
N ALA A 30 34.57 35.00 30.64
CA ALA A 30 34.66 35.11 29.18
C ALA A 30 34.56 33.73 28.51
N ALA A 31 35.30 32.74 29.01
CA ALA A 31 35.23 31.38 28.48
C ALA A 31 33.83 30.76 28.65
N LEU A 32 33.17 30.99 29.79
CA LEU A 32 31.82 30.49 30.06
C LEU A 32 30.78 31.13 29.14
N THR A 33 30.84 32.45 28.93
CA THR A 33 29.91 33.16 28.04
C THR A 33 30.07 32.74 26.58
N ILE A 34 31.31 32.60 26.11
CA ILE A 34 31.60 32.09 24.76
C ILE A 34 31.09 30.64 24.64
N GLY A 35 31.37 29.79 25.62
CA GLY A 35 30.90 28.40 25.63
C GLY A 35 29.37 28.31 25.59
N ALA A 36 28.67 29.12 26.40
CA ALA A 36 27.21 29.18 26.39
C ALA A 36 26.65 29.64 25.03
N MET A 37 27.23 30.67 24.42
CA MET A 37 26.83 31.14 23.09
C MET A 37 27.00 30.05 22.02
N VAL A 38 28.11 29.32 22.06
CA VAL A 38 28.37 28.22 21.11
C VAL A 38 27.35 27.11 21.29
N ILE A 39 27.03 26.70 22.52
CA ILE A 39 26.01 25.66 22.78
C ILE A 39 24.64 26.09 22.26
N VAL A 40 24.22 27.33 22.53
CA VAL A 40 22.94 27.87 22.05
C VAL A 40 22.90 27.88 20.51
N ALA A 41 23.99 28.27 19.85
CA ALA A 41 24.08 28.25 18.40
C ALA A 41 23.97 26.82 17.83
N VAL A 42 24.65 25.85 18.43
CA VAL A 42 24.58 24.44 18.03
C VAL A 42 23.17 23.88 18.23
N LEU A 43 22.51 24.18 19.36
CA LEU A 43 21.13 23.77 19.62
C LEU A 43 20.17 24.38 18.59
N GLY A 44 20.36 25.64 18.22
CA GLY A 44 19.56 26.31 17.19
C GLY A 44 19.70 25.64 15.82
N ILE A 45 20.92 25.27 15.43
CA ILE A 45 21.18 24.54 14.18
C ILE A 45 20.54 23.14 14.24
N TYR A 46 20.68 22.44 15.37
CA TYR A 46 20.09 21.11 15.56
C TYR A 46 18.57 21.15 15.42
N ASN A 47 17.89 22.07 16.11
CA ASN A 47 16.44 22.23 16.02
C ASN A 47 16.00 22.56 14.58
N ARG A 48 16.76 23.39 13.86
CA ARG A 48 16.46 23.71 12.45
C ARG A 48 16.64 22.49 11.54
N ALA A 49 17.68 21.70 11.76
CA ALA A 49 17.93 20.47 11.03
C ALA A 49 16.82 19.45 11.30
N GLU A 50 16.45 19.25 12.57
CA GLU A 50 15.36 18.37 12.98
C GLU A 50 14.04 18.74 12.32
N ASN A 51 13.66 20.02 12.34
CA ASN A 51 12.46 20.52 11.67
C ASN A 51 12.49 20.28 10.15
N SER A 52 13.66 20.44 9.52
CA SER A 52 13.82 20.21 8.09
C SER A 52 13.70 18.72 7.74
N VAL A 53 14.31 17.85 8.55
CA VAL A 53 14.21 16.38 8.40
C VAL A 53 12.77 15.91 8.62
N ALA A 54 12.06 16.46 9.60
CA ALA A 54 10.66 16.14 9.84
C ALA A 54 9.78 16.53 8.64
N ALA A 55 10.00 17.72 8.06
CA ALA A 55 9.26 18.16 6.87
C ALA A 55 9.54 17.29 5.63
N VAL A 56 10.80 16.93 5.39
CA VAL A 56 11.20 16.05 4.27
C VAL A 56 10.66 14.63 4.47
N THR A 57 10.82 14.08 5.66
CA THR A 57 10.29 12.75 6.03
C THR A 57 8.78 12.71 5.89
N ARG A 58 8.06 13.75 6.33
CA ARG A 58 6.62 13.89 6.15
C ARG A 58 6.25 13.87 4.67
N ARG A 59 6.95 14.62 3.81
CA ARG A 59 6.71 14.59 2.35
C ARG A 59 7.00 13.23 1.72
N LEU A 60 8.12 12.60 2.07
CA LEU A 60 8.47 11.26 1.56
C LEU A 60 7.43 10.22 1.96
N ASN A 61 7.06 10.17 3.25
CA ASN A 61 6.07 9.24 3.77
C ASN A 61 4.66 9.52 3.23
N SER A 62 4.31 10.80 3.00
CA SER A 62 3.00 11.19 2.47
C SER A 62 2.73 10.66 1.05
N SER A 63 3.76 10.35 0.25
CA SER A 63 3.56 9.79 -1.10
C SER A 63 3.75 8.28 -1.17
N ARG A 64 4.72 7.74 -0.41
CA ARG A 64 5.13 6.33 -0.53
C ARG A 64 4.09 5.37 0.06
N LEU A 65 3.70 5.59 1.31
CA LEU A 65 2.77 4.70 2.03
C LEU A 65 1.39 4.61 1.34
N PRO A 66 0.72 5.74 1.02
CA PRO A 66 -0.54 5.66 0.28
C PRO A 66 -0.37 5.03 -1.10
N GLY A 67 0.73 5.30 -1.81
CA GLY A 67 1.00 4.65 -3.10
C GLY A 67 1.07 3.13 -3.00
N GLU A 68 1.83 2.60 -2.04
CA GLU A 68 1.98 1.16 -1.79
C GLU A 68 0.65 0.52 -1.37
N VAL A 69 -0.10 1.16 -0.48
CA VAL A 69 -1.43 0.70 -0.03
C VAL A 69 -2.41 0.64 -1.20
N LEU A 70 -2.52 1.72 -1.97
CA LEU A 70 -3.42 1.80 -3.12
C LEU A 70 -3.04 0.81 -4.21
N GLN A 71 -1.75 0.54 -4.40
CA GLN A 71 -1.25 -0.48 -5.30
C GLN A 71 -1.63 -1.89 -4.85
N ARG A 72 -1.46 -2.22 -3.56
CA ARG A 72 -1.86 -3.53 -3.01
C ARG A 72 -3.37 -3.76 -3.11
N ILE A 73 -4.18 -2.73 -2.86
CA ILE A 73 -5.64 -2.82 -3.07
C ILE A 73 -5.96 -3.11 -4.55
N ALA A 74 -5.26 -2.45 -5.48
CA ALA A 74 -5.43 -2.71 -6.92
C ALA A 74 -5.04 -4.15 -7.29
N GLU A 75 -3.93 -4.64 -6.77
CA GLU A 75 -3.48 -6.02 -6.98
C GLU A 75 -4.48 -7.04 -6.42
N ASP A 76 -5.06 -6.81 -5.24
CA ASP A 76 -6.09 -7.69 -4.68
C ASP A 76 -7.38 -7.70 -5.50
N LEU A 77 -7.82 -6.54 -5.98
CA LEU A 77 -8.95 -6.43 -6.90
C LEU A 77 -8.68 -7.20 -8.20
N ASP A 78 -7.54 -6.95 -8.84
CA ASP A 78 -7.17 -7.60 -10.09
C ASP A 78 -7.03 -9.12 -9.90
N ASN A 79 -6.36 -9.57 -8.84
CA ASN A 79 -6.12 -10.99 -8.60
C ASN A 79 -7.40 -11.80 -8.33
N ILE A 80 -8.40 -11.20 -7.68
CA ILE A 80 -9.65 -11.91 -7.35
C ILE A 80 -10.64 -11.86 -8.53
N ILE A 81 -10.67 -10.75 -9.27
CA ILE A 81 -11.68 -10.49 -10.31
C ILE A 81 -11.24 -10.95 -11.71
N SER A 82 -9.94 -11.06 -12.01
CA SER A 82 -9.44 -11.44 -13.35
C SER A 82 -9.73 -12.89 -13.76
N SER A 83 -10.24 -13.73 -12.86
CA SER A 83 -10.75 -15.05 -13.22
C SER A 83 -12.21 -14.93 -13.62
N ALA A 84 -12.64 -15.65 -14.67
CA ALA A 84 -14.01 -15.65 -15.22
C ALA A 84 -15.13 -16.16 -14.27
N SER A 85 -15.04 -15.88 -12.98
CA SER A 85 -15.87 -16.35 -11.89
C SER A 85 -16.77 -15.25 -11.33
N ASP A 86 -17.82 -15.69 -10.62
CA ASP A 86 -18.77 -14.87 -9.87
C ASP A 86 -18.11 -14.20 -8.66
N GLY A 87 -17.36 -13.14 -8.93
CA GLY A 87 -16.86 -12.24 -7.89
C GLY A 87 -17.97 -11.32 -7.39
N THR A 88 -17.97 -11.02 -6.10
CA THR A 88 -18.81 -9.97 -5.49
C THR A 88 -17.93 -8.98 -4.76
N ILE A 89 -18.33 -7.71 -4.82
CA ILE A 89 -17.67 -6.62 -4.10
C ILE A 89 -18.69 -5.96 -3.20
N THR A 90 -18.30 -5.76 -1.95
CA THR A 90 -19.08 -5.02 -0.96
C THR A 90 -18.25 -3.85 -0.45
N ILE A 91 -18.82 -2.64 -0.52
CA ILE A 91 -18.23 -1.39 -0.04
C ILE A 91 -19.15 -0.78 1.01
N GLU A 92 -18.60 -0.55 2.19
CA GLU A 92 -19.27 0.05 3.33
C GLU A 92 -18.42 1.19 3.88
N ASN A 93 -18.82 2.43 3.61
CA ASN A 93 -18.26 3.59 4.31
C ASN A 93 -19.01 3.83 5.62
N LYS A 94 -18.25 4.15 6.66
CA LYS A 94 -18.73 4.48 8.00
C LYS A 94 -17.92 5.65 8.57
N PHE A 95 -18.32 6.12 9.74
CA PHE A 95 -17.51 7.02 10.54
C PHE A 95 -17.02 6.28 11.77
N GLU A 96 -15.75 6.46 12.11
CA GLU A 96 -15.11 5.83 13.26
C GLU A 96 -14.78 6.89 14.31
N ASN A 97 -15.02 6.59 15.58
CA ASN A 97 -14.69 7.49 16.67
C ASN A 97 -13.26 7.21 17.17
N VAL A 98 -12.32 8.03 16.70
CA VAL A 98 -10.92 8.01 17.12
C VAL A 98 -10.79 8.73 18.45
N ALA A 99 -10.25 8.02 19.45
CA ALA A 99 -9.96 8.53 20.79
C ALA A 99 -11.13 9.23 21.49
N SER A 100 -12.38 8.82 21.20
CA SER A 100 -13.61 9.42 21.75
C SER A 100 -13.78 10.92 21.49
N ARG A 101 -13.02 11.49 20.54
CA ARG A 101 -12.93 12.94 20.29
C ARG A 101 -13.06 13.31 18.82
N MET A 102 -12.74 12.39 17.91
CA MET A 102 -12.66 12.65 16.49
C MET A 102 -13.49 11.65 15.71
N LEU A 103 -14.49 12.14 14.99
CA LEU A 103 -15.33 11.31 14.13
C LEU A 103 -14.80 11.41 12.68
N VAL A 104 -14.01 10.41 12.27
CA VAL A 104 -13.30 10.41 10.97
C VAL A 104 -13.91 9.39 9.98
N PRO A 105 -13.87 9.66 8.66
CA PRO A 105 -14.30 8.71 7.64
C PRO A 105 -13.45 7.45 7.61
N ALA A 106 -14.12 6.31 7.66
CA ALA A 106 -13.55 4.98 7.58
C ALA A 106 -14.30 4.15 6.53
N ALA A 107 -13.65 3.15 5.95
CA ALA A 107 -14.25 2.29 4.95
C ALA A 107 -13.88 0.81 5.17
N LYS A 108 -14.79 -0.05 4.73
CA LYS A 108 -14.59 -1.48 4.58
C LYS A 108 -14.87 -1.87 3.12
N LEU A 109 -13.92 -2.59 2.54
CA LEU A 109 -14.02 -3.21 1.23
C LEU A 109 -13.86 -4.72 1.41
N THR A 110 -14.87 -5.46 0.99
CA THR A 110 -14.86 -6.92 0.94
C THR A 110 -14.90 -7.36 -0.51
N ILE A 111 -13.92 -8.17 -0.90
CA ILE A 111 -13.80 -8.74 -2.24
C ILE A 111 -13.93 -10.24 -2.05
N THR A 112 -15.02 -10.82 -2.57
CA THR A 112 -15.31 -12.23 -2.41
C THR A 112 -15.39 -12.89 -3.78
N ARG A 113 -14.91 -14.13 -3.85
CA ARG A 113 -15.09 -15.02 -5.00
C ARG A 113 -15.79 -16.28 -4.51
N THR A 114 -16.89 -16.62 -5.14
CA THR A 114 -17.60 -17.87 -4.88
C THR A 114 -17.28 -18.91 -5.93
N ILE A 115 -17.42 -20.18 -5.55
CA ILE A 115 -17.47 -21.33 -6.46
C ILE A 115 -18.67 -22.18 -6.08
N GLN A 116 -19.26 -22.84 -7.06
CA GLN A 116 -20.28 -23.86 -6.80
C GLN A 116 -19.60 -25.18 -6.45
N ASP A 117 -20.05 -25.82 -5.36
CA ASP A 117 -19.65 -27.19 -5.02
C ASP A 117 -20.39 -28.21 -5.90
N SER A 118 -19.97 -29.47 -5.84
CA SER A 118 -20.62 -30.65 -6.42
C SER A 118 -22.11 -30.82 -6.07
N GLN A 119 -22.59 -30.12 -5.04
CA GLN A 119 -24.00 -30.07 -4.63
C GLN A 119 -24.73 -28.78 -5.05
N ASP A 120 -24.15 -28.01 -5.98
CA ASP A 120 -24.68 -26.73 -6.47
C ASP A 120 -24.90 -25.67 -5.37
N LYS A 121 -24.08 -25.73 -4.31
CA LYS A 121 -24.06 -24.73 -3.24
C LYS A 121 -22.90 -23.77 -3.43
N GLU A 122 -23.18 -22.48 -3.34
CA GLU A 122 -22.15 -21.44 -3.36
C GLU A 122 -21.27 -21.52 -2.10
N GLN A 123 -19.97 -21.68 -2.29
CA GLN A 123 -18.97 -21.61 -1.23
C GLN A 123 -18.00 -20.47 -1.51
N LYS A 124 -17.60 -19.73 -0.46
CA LYS A 124 -16.59 -18.68 -0.56
C LYS A 124 -15.21 -19.32 -0.83
N PHE A 125 -14.73 -19.20 -2.05
CA PHE A 125 -13.43 -19.70 -2.43
C PHE A 125 -12.30 -18.80 -1.95
N LYS A 126 -12.46 -17.48 -2.09
CA LYS A 126 -11.47 -16.49 -1.66
C LYS A 126 -12.17 -15.24 -1.17
N GLU A 127 -11.68 -14.67 -0.09
CA GLU A 127 -12.18 -13.44 0.52
C GLU A 127 -11.02 -12.57 0.95
N VAL A 128 -11.02 -11.32 0.51
CA VAL A 128 -10.08 -10.29 0.99
C VAL A 128 -10.88 -9.14 1.56
N ILE A 129 -10.54 -8.75 2.78
CA ILE A 129 -11.19 -7.67 3.50
C ILE A 129 -10.15 -6.60 3.79
N TRP A 130 -10.41 -5.40 3.29
CA TRP A 130 -9.71 -4.18 3.65
C TRP A 130 -10.59 -3.36 4.58
N GLN A 131 -10.10 -3.02 5.76
CA GLN A 131 -10.88 -2.28 6.75
C GLN A 131 -10.01 -1.26 7.47
N SER A 132 -10.44 0.01 7.47
CA SER A 132 -9.88 1.01 8.37
C SER A 132 -10.63 0.99 9.70
N SER A 133 -9.91 0.90 10.80
CA SER A 133 -10.47 0.96 12.16
C SER A 133 -9.54 1.74 13.08
N TYR A 134 -10.09 2.29 14.16
CA TYR A 134 -9.28 2.85 15.23
C TYR A 134 -8.73 1.72 16.10
N ASP A 135 -7.44 1.80 16.43
CA ASP A 135 -6.80 0.90 17.37
C ASP A 135 -6.57 1.60 18.70
N PHE A 136 -7.30 1.18 19.73
CA PHE A 136 -7.19 1.74 21.08
C PHE A 136 -5.84 1.44 21.75
N GLN A 137 -5.11 0.42 21.27
CA GLN A 137 -3.79 0.06 21.81
C GLN A 137 -2.69 0.95 21.22
N SER A 138 -2.92 1.49 20.02
CA SER A 138 -2.01 2.42 19.37
C SER A 138 -2.16 3.81 20.00
N ALA A 139 -1.09 4.37 20.54
CA ALA A 139 -1.08 5.72 21.14
C ALA A 139 -1.34 6.86 20.12
N SER A 140 -1.54 6.55 18.85
CA SER A 140 -1.79 7.53 17.79
C SER A 140 -3.28 7.81 17.62
N ASN A 141 -3.65 9.09 17.53
CA ASN A 141 -5.02 9.54 17.23
C ASN A 141 -5.31 9.40 15.73
N SER A 142 -5.25 8.17 15.21
CA SER A 142 -5.36 7.89 13.78
C SER A 142 -5.99 6.53 13.52
N LEU A 143 -6.55 6.35 12.34
CA LEU A 143 -6.98 5.04 11.83
C LEU A 143 -5.78 4.18 11.45
N THR A 144 -5.97 2.87 11.63
CA THR A 144 -5.12 1.81 11.11
C THR A 144 -5.89 1.06 10.04
N LEU A 145 -5.28 0.84 8.89
CA LEU A 145 -5.79 0.03 7.80
C LEU A 145 -5.32 -1.41 7.97
N TYR A 146 -6.28 -2.31 8.06
CA TYR A 146 -6.08 -3.74 8.16
C TYR A 146 -6.42 -4.42 6.84
N ARG A 147 -5.71 -5.51 6.57
CA ARG A 147 -6.00 -6.43 5.48
C ARG A 147 -6.14 -7.83 6.05
N SER A 148 -7.24 -8.49 5.73
CA SER A 148 -7.44 -9.92 5.94
C SER A 148 -7.53 -10.60 4.57
N SER A 149 -6.96 -11.79 4.47
CA SER A 149 -7.07 -12.65 3.29
C SER A 149 -7.39 -14.05 3.78
N GLY A 150 -8.52 -14.58 3.35
CA GLY A 150 -9.01 -15.92 3.67
C GLY A 150 -9.60 -16.61 2.45
N GLY A 151 -9.98 -17.88 2.60
CA GLY A 151 -10.54 -18.68 1.52
C GLY A 151 -10.28 -20.16 1.68
N LEU A 152 -10.99 -20.96 0.89
CA LEU A 152 -10.82 -22.40 0.78
C LEU A 152 -9.55 -22.70 -0.02
N ASN A 153 -8.52 -23.22 0.65
CA ASN A 153 -7.39 -23.85 -0.02
C ASN A 153 -7.79 -25.27 -0.40
N LYS A 154 -7.99 -25.55 -1.70
CA LYS A 154 -8.39 -26.89 -2.20
C LYS A 154 -7.43 -28.01 -1.79
N GLU A 155 -6.20 -27.67 -1.44
CA GLU A 155 -5.15 -28.60 -1.05
C GLU A 155 -5.20 -28.99 0.44
N ASP A 156 -5.97 -28.26 1.26
CA ASP A 156 -5.88 -28.35 2.72
C ASP A 156 -7.23 -28.65 3.41
N LYS A 157 -8.07 -29.45 2.75
CA LYS A 157 -9.38 -29.91 3.29
C LYS A 157 -9.25 -30.74 4.58
N VAL A 158 -8.05 -31.22 4.90
CA VAL A 158 -7.78 -32.07 6.06
C VAL A 158 -7.52 -31.23 7.31
N LEU A 159 -6.91 -30.03 7.19
CA LEU A 159 -6.66 -29.15 8.34
C LEU A 159 -7.85 -28.23 8.67
N GLU A 160 -8.74 -27.96 7.73
CA GLU A 160 -9.92 -27.10 7.96
C GLU A 160 -10.96 -27.71 8.93
N LYS A 161 -11.02 -29.05 9.07
CA LYS A 161 -11.97 -29.73 9.97
C LYS A 161 -11.70 -29.48 11.46
N ASN A 162 -10.48 -29.07 11.81
CA ASN A 162 -10.04 -28.85 13.19
C ASN A 162 -9.67 -27.38 13.47
N LYS A 163 -9.97 -26.45 12.55
CA LYS A 163 -9.73 -25.02 12.82
C LYS A 163 -10.81 -24.47 13.75
N ASP A 164 -10.41 -24.21 14.99
CA ASP A 164 -11.18 -23.43 15.94
C ASP A 164 -11.48 -22.02 15.37
N ASP A 165 -12.60 -21.43 15.79
CA ASP A 165 -13.13 -20.16 15.25
C ASP A 165 -12.14 -18.98 15.35
N PHE A 166 -11.13 -19.06 16.21
CA PHE A 166 -10.09 -18.03 16.38
C PHE A 166 -8.97 -18.09 15.33
N GLU A 167 -8.88 -19.15 14.51
CA GLU A 167 -7.92 -19.22 13.39
C GLU A 167 -8.47 -18.61 12.09
N ARG A 168 -9.70 -18.08 12.12
CA ARG A 168 -10.41 -17.58 10.95
C ARG A 168 -10.19 -16.07 10.82
N GLU A 169 -9.50 -15.68 9.75
CA GLU A 169 -9.29 -14.30 9.29
C GLU A 169 -8.40 -13.42 10.18
N LEU A 170 -7.08 -13.66 10.12
CA LEU A 170 -6.09 -12.79 10.74
C LEU A 170 -6.05 -11.43 10.02
N PHE A 171 -6.50 -10.38 10.70
CA PHE A 171 -6.34 -9.00 10.25
C PHE A 171 -4.91 -8.52 10.50
N VAL A 172 -4.17 -8.30 9.41
CA VAL A 172 -2.80 -7.78 9.47
C VAL A 172 -2.84 -6.26 9.31
N PRO A 173 -2.28 -5.47 10.25
CA PRO A 173 -2.15 -4.02 10.07
C PRO A 173 -1.16 -3.72 8.95
N ILE A 174 -1.60 -2.97 7.94
CA ILE A 174 -0.79 -2.61 6.77
C ILE A 174 -0.27 -1.19 6.87
N CYS A 175 -1.08 -0.27 7.38
CA CYS A 175 -0.74 1.14 7.44
C CYS A 175 -1.43 1.82 8.63
N SER A 176 -0.71 2.64 9.37
CA SER A 176 -1.22 3.45 10.49
C SER A 176 -1.05 4.93 10.19
N GLY A 177 -1.71 5.80 10.98
CA GLY A 177 -1.62 7.25 10.78
C GLY A 177 -2.66 7.82 9.81
N ILE A 178 -3.63 7.01 9.38
CA ILE A 178 -4.64 7.44 8.41
C ILE A 178 -5.65 8.35 9.11
N THR A 179 -5.94 9.50 8.53
CA THR A 179 -6.91 10.47 9.06
C THR A 179 -8.18 10.56 8.22
N PHE A 180 -8.12 10.03 6.99
CA PHE A 180 -9.26 9.92 6.08
C PHE A 180 -9.11 8.66 5.23
N PHE A 181 -10.13 7.81 5.21
CA PHE A 181 -10.21 6.68 4.28
C PHE A 181 -11.63 6.52 3.74
N LYS A 182 -11.77 6.52 2.41
CA LYS A 182 -13.06 6.42 1.74
C LYS A 182 -12.94 5.64 0.44
N ILE A 183 -13.91 4.77 0.18
CA ILE A 183 -13.98 3.95 -1.03
C ILE A 183 -15.29 4.24 -1.74
N SER A 184 -15.26 4.45 -3.04
CA SER A 184 -16.46 4.74 -3.82
C SER A 184 -16.42 4.06 -5.17
N VAL A 185 -17.59 3.79 -5.73
CA VAL A 185 -17.74 3.15 -7.03
C VAL A 185 -18.02 4.20 -8.09
N LEU A 186 -17.33 4.08 -9.22
CA LEU A 186 -17.62 4.85 -10.42
C LEU A 186 -18.64 4.10 -11.27
N ALA A 187 -19.92 4.34 -11.00
CA ALA A 187 -21.04 3.85 -11.79
C ALA A 187 -21.82 5.05 -12.36
N GLY A 188 -21.32 5.61 -13.46
CA GLY A 188 -21.90 6.77 -14.13
C GLY A 188 -21.27 8.10 -13.71
N LYS A 189 -22.07 9.16 -13.53
CA LYS A 189 -21.59 10.53 -13.30
C LYS A 189 -21.20 10.84 -11.85
N ASN A 190 -21.81 10.15 -10.89
CA ASN A 190 -21.61 10.42 -9.47
C ASN A 190 -21.00 9.19 -8.78
N PRO A 191 -20.01 9.38 -7.89
CA PRO A 191 -19.44 8.29 -7.12
C PRO A 191 -20.46 7.74 -6.12
N ILE A 192 -20.60 6.41 -6.06
CA ILE A 192 -21.51 5.73 -5.13
C ILE A 192 -20.71 5.23 -3.92
N GLU A 193 -21.13 5.60 -2.71
CA GLU A 193 -20.42 5.30 -1.46
C GLU A 193 -20.79 3.95 -0.84
N LYS A 194 -21.76 3.24 -1.41
CA LYS A 194 -22.16 1.91 -0.98
C LYS A 194 -22.32 1.03 -2.20
N TRP A 195 -21.77 -0.16 -2.14
CA TRP A 195 -21.89 -1.12 -3.23
C TRP A 195 -22.03 -2.51 -2.64
N ASN A 196 -22.91 -3.32 -3.24
CA ASN A 196 -23.04 -4.72 -2.91
C ASN A 196 -23.54 -5.42 -4.18
N GLY A 197 -22.65 -6.15 -4.85
CA GLY A 197 -23.01 -6.83 -6.08
C GLY A 197 -21.80 -7.17 -6.95
N PRO A 198 -22.01 -7.34 -8.27
CA PRO A 198 -20.93 -7.69 -9.18
C PRO A 198 -19.86 -6.59 -9.21
N PRO A 199 -18.63 -6.90 -9.65
CA PRO A 199 -17.55 -5.93 -9.71
C PRO A 199 -17.95 -4.74 -10.60
N PRO A 200 -17.87 -3.49 -10.10
CA PRO A 200 -18.18 -2.32 -10.89
C PRO A 200 -17.07 -2.04 -11.92
N GLN A 201 -17.29 -1.08 -12.82
CA GLN A 201 -16.28 -0.72 -13.84
C GLN A 201 -15.01 -0.10 -13.22
N GLY A 202 -15.17 0.63 -12.12
CA GLY A 202 -14.05 1.22 -11.41
C GLY A 202 -14.36 1.51 -9.95
N ILE A 203 -13.33 1.41 -9.13
CA ILE A 203 -13.36 1.77 -7.71
C ILE A 203 -12.39 2.93 -7.50
N MET A 204 -12.90 3.99 -6.90
CA MET A 204 -12.14 5.16 -6.48
C MET A 204 -11.84 5.05 -4.99
N VAL A 205 -10.56 4.88 -4.66
CA VAL A 205 -10.07 4.81 -3.28
C VAL A 205 -9.38 6.12 -2.94
N THR A 206 -9.77 6.72 -1.83
CA THR A 206 -9.20 7.98 -1.32
C THR A 206 -8.66 7.77 0.08
N ILE A 207 -7.41 8.18 0.29
CA ILE A 207 -6.68 8.06 1.55
C ILE A 207 -5.94 9.36 1.86
N SER A 208 -5.84 9.71 3.14
CA SER A 208 -5.01 10.83 3.58
C SER A 208 -4.43 10.59 4.98
N PHE A 209 -3.30 11.25 5.22
CA PHE A 209 -2.54 11.29 6.47
C PHE A 209 -2.39 12.72 6.99
N ALA A 210 -3.06 13.68 6.35
CA ALA A 210 -2.96 15.09 6.71
C ALA A 210 -3.70 15.37 8.02
N GLU A 211 -3.38 16.53 8.59
CA GLU A 211 -4.00 16.99 9.82
C GLU A 211 -5.50 17.25 9.57
N PRO A 212 -6.39 16.57 10.30
CA PRO A 212 -7.82 16.72 10.09
C PRO A 212 -8.34 17.98 10.78
N TYR A 213 -9.26 18.68 10.13
CA TYR A 213 -9.98 19.82 10.69
C TYR A 213 -11.44 19.43 10.98
N LYS A 214 -12.01 20.08 12.00
CA LYS A 214 -13.40 19.85 12.39
C LYS A 214 -14.33 20.63 11.47
N ARG A 215 -15.30 19.94 10.88
CA ARG A 215 -16.38 20.53 10.08
C ARG A 215 -17.51 21.05 10.98
N ALA A 216 -18.38 21.86 10.39
CA ALA A 216 -19.55 22.43 11.09
C ALA A 216 -20.52 21.38 11.62
N ASP A 217 -20.56 20.20 11.00
CA ASP A 217 -21.38 19.04 11.40
C ASP A 217 -20.76 18.23 12.57
N GLY A 218 -19.58 18.61 13.05
CA GLY A 218 -18.86 17.92 14.11
C GLY A 218 -18.01 16.74 13.64
N THR A 219 -18.05 16.39 12.35
CA THR A 219 -17.14 15.40 11.75
C THR A 219 -15.75 16.00 11.51
N PHE A 220 -14.76 15.15 11.31
CA PHE A 220 -13.41 15.55 10.95
C PHE A 220 -13.13 15.19 9.49
N ASP A 221 -12.51 16.11 8.77
CA ASP A 221 -12.10 15.89 7.38
C ASP A 221 -10.71 16.48 7.13
N VAL A 222 -10.12 16.17 6.00
CA VAL A 222 -8.81 16.67 5.56
C VAL A 222 -8.97 17.61 4.37
N PRO A 223 -8.04 18.56 4.15
CA PRO A 223 -8.06 19.42 2.97
C PRO A 223 -8.06 18.60 1.67
N ASP A 224 -8.81 19.03 0.67
CA ASP A 224 -8.95 18.26 -0.59
C ASP A 224 -7.61 18.11 -1.34
N GLU A 225 -6.71 19.08 -1.21
CA GLU A 225 -5.35 19.05 -1.78
C GLU A 225 -4.47 17.94 -1.19
N GLU A 226 -4.80 17.50 0.02
CA GLU A 226 -4.07 16.46 0.77
C GLU A 226 -4.75 15.09 0.65
N LYS A 227 -5.84 14.99 -0.13
CA LYS A 227 -6.51 13.71 -0.43
C LYS A 227 -5.82 13.04 -1.61
N ILE A 228 -5.28 11.85 -1.37
CA ILE A 228 -4.67 11.03 -2.41
C ILE A 228 -5.73 10.06 -2.91
N THR A 229 -6.17 10.28 -4.14
CA THR A 229 -7.22 9.49 -4.79
C THR A 229 -6.63 8.69 -5.94
N ARG A 230 -6.93 7.39 -5.98
CA ARG A 230 -6.63 6.53 -7.13
C ARG A 230 -7.91 5.88 -7.62
N THR A 231 -8.11 5.95 -8.92
CA THR A 231 -9.15 5.17 -9.61
C THR A 231 -8.53 3.87 -10.10
N ILE A 232 -9.11 2.75 -9.69
CA ILE A 232 -8.73 1.39 -10.07
C ILE A 232 -9.80 0.90 -11.02
N ALA A 233 -9.43 0.68 -12.28
CA ALA A 233 -10.32 0.08 -13.27
C ALA A 233 -10.37 -1.43 -13.03
N ILE A 234 -11.56 -2.02 -13.14
CA ILE A 234 -11.74 -3.46 -12.99
C ILE A 234 -12.00 -4.04 -14.38
N ASP A 235 -11.03 -4.80 -14.90
CA ASP A 235 -11.12 -5.45 -16.20
C ASP A 235 -11.54 -6.91 -16.06
N ARG A 236 -12.76 -7.24 -16.49
CA ARG A 236 -13.30 -8.62 -16.50
C ARG A 236 -12.85 -9.43 -17.72
N THR A 237 -12.20 -8.81 -18.70
CA THR A 237 -11.90 -9.41 -20.01
C THR A 237 -10.48 -9.95 -20.12
N ARG A 238 -9.60 -9.62 -19.18
CA ARG A 238 -8.22 -10.12 -19.15
C ARG A 238 -8.21 -11.61 -18.77
N LYS A 239 -8.26 -12.49 -19.79
CA LYS A 239 -7.99 -13.92 -19.60
C LYS A 239 -6.53 -14.10 -19.18
N ILE A 240 -6.29 -14.34 -17.90
CA ILE A 240 -4.99 -14.84 -17.44
C ILE A 240 -4.87 -16.28 -17.95
N ARG A 241 -4.05 -16.50 -18.97
CA ARG A 241 -3.71 -17.84 -19.44
C ARG A 241 -2.77 -18.45 -18.39
N PHE A 242 -3.21 -19.49 -17.70
CA PHE A 242 -2.33 -20.34 -16.92
C PHE A 242 -1.74 -21.35 -17.89
N ASP A 243 -0.48 -21.17 -18.30
CA ASP A 243 0.28 -22.25 -18.93
C ASP A 243 0.64 -23.26 -17.84
N THR A 244 -0.25 -24.22 -17.60
CA THR A 244 0.10 -25.43 -16.87
C THR A 244 0.84 -26.36 -17.82
N SER A 245 2.10 -26.05 -18.14
CA SER A 245 3.02 -27.03 -18.70
C SER A 245 3.45 -27.99 -17.59
N ALA A 246 2.52 -28.86 -17.18
CA ALA A 246 2.86 -30.16 -16.63
C ALA A 246 3.20 -31.05 -17.84
N GLY A 247 4.45 -30.99 -18.26
CA GLY A 247 5.04 -31.84 -19.29
C GLY A 247 6.41 -32.29 -18.79
N ASP A 248 6.52 -33.58 -18.55
CA ASP A 248 7.61 -34.31 -17.90
C ASP A 248 9.03 -33.83 -18.21
N ASN A 249 9.81 -33.64 -17.15
CA ASN A 249 11.26 -33.72 -17.17
C ASN A 249 11.66 -35.20 -17.31
N GLN A 250 11.97 -35.64 -18.53
CA GLN A 250 12.86 -36.78 -18.78
C GLN A 250 13.81 -36.49 -19.95
N GLY A 251 15.11 -36.52 -19.66
CA GLY A 251 16.13 -37.12 -20.54
C GLY A 251 16.81 -36.22 -21.58
N GLU A 252 18.11 -36.02 -21.37
CA GLU A 252 19.10 -35.52 -22.34
C GLU A 252 19.25 -36.44 -23.59
N GLU A 253 19.50 -35.83 -24.76
CA GLU A 253 20.68 -36.05 -25.65
C GLU A 253 20.36 -35.83 -27.16
N GLY A 254 21.20 -35.01 -27.81
CA GLY A 254 21.78 -35.41 -29.12
C GLY A 254 21.28 -34.76 -30.43
N LYS A 255 21.97 -33.68 -30.83
CA LYS A 255 22.49 -33.32 -32.18
C LYS A 255 21.63 -33.47 -33.46
N GLY A 256 21.62 -32.39 -34.25
CA GLY A 256 21.56 -32.44 -35.72
C GLY A 256 21.27 -31.09 -36.40
N GLU A 257 22.31 -30.43 -36.93
CA GLU A 257 22.24 -29.24 -37.79
C GLU A 257 21.62 -29.52 -39.19
N ALA A 258 21.11 -28.44 -39.81
CA ALA A 258 21.36 -28.00 -41.20
C ALA A 258 20.11 -27.80 -42.12
N THR A 259 19.78 -26.52 -42.31
CA THR A 259 19.53 -25.76 -43.59
C THR A 259 18.58 -26.23 -44.71
N GLY A 260 17.83 -25.25 -45.24
CA GLY A 260 17.35 -25.15 -46.65
C GLY A 260 15.87 -24.75 -46.74
N GLU A 261 15.52 -23.48 -47.02
CA GLU A 261 15.27 -22.85 -48.36
C GLU A 261 13.91 -23.20 -49.03
N GLY A 262 13.16 -22.14 -49.41
CA GLY A 262 12.05 -22.11 -50.39
C GLY A 262 10.73 -22.76 -49.92
N THR A 263 9.52 -22.27 -50.21
CA THR A 263 9.05 -21.62 -51.44
C THR A 263 7.70 -20.94 -51.14
N GLU A 264 7.48 -19.78 -51.75
CA GLU A 264 6.17 -19.15 -51.97
C GLU A 264 5.31 -20.02 -52.92
N GLU A 265 3.98 -19.93 -52.81
CA GLU A 265 2.94 -20.15 -53.82
C GLU A 265 1.63 -20.43 -53.06
N GLU A 266 0.42 -20.07 -53.47
CA GLU A 266 -0.13 -19.13 -54.44
C GLU A 266 -1.65 -19.22 -54.18
N ILE A 267 -2.34 -18.09 -54.33
CA ILE A 267 -3.80 -18.00 -54.26
C ILE A 267 -4.31 -18.38 -55.65
N GLU A 268 -5.18 -19.39 -55.76
CA GLU A 268 -6.11 -19.45 -56.90
C GLU A 268 -7.54 -19.83 -56.50
N ASP A 269 -8.44 -19.00 -57.02
CA ASP A 269 -9.89 -19.11 -57.09
C ASP A 269 -10.36 -20.40 -57.79
N ILE A 270 -11.40 -21.05 -57.26
CA ILE A 270 -12.38 -21.75 -58.10
C ILE A 270 -13.82 -21.45 -57.63
N ASN A 271 -14.37 -20.46 -58.34
CA ASN A 271 -15.73 -20.36 -58.89
C ASN A 271 -16.83 -21.35 -58.45
N MET A 272 -17.97 -20.74 -58.07
CA MET A 272 -19.34 -21.29 -58.00
C MET A 272 -19.86 -21.68 -59.41
N PRO A 273 -20.93 -22.50 -59.56
CA PRO A 273 -22.33 -21.98 -59.48
C PRO A 273 -23.34 -22.96 -58.83
N ASP A 274 -24.25 -22.46 -58.00
CA ASP A 274 -25.67 -22.13 -58.30
C ASP A 274 -26.58 -23.32 -58.64
N SER A 275 -27.52 -23.62 -57.74
CA SER A 275 -28.86 -24.08 -58.09
C SER A 275 -29.83 -23.99 -56.90
N GLY A 276 -30.83 -23.11 -57.02
CA GLY A 276 -32.23 -23.51 -56.80
C GLY A 276 -32.88 -23.34 -55.42
N LYS A 277 -33.43 -22.13 -55.20
CA LYS A 277 -34.63 -21.72 -54.39
C LYS A 277 -35.79 -22.75 -54.31
N PRO A 278 -36.86 -22.57 -53.48
CA PRO A 278 -37.35 -21.30 -52.87
C PRO A 278 -37.87 -21.32 -51.41
N LEU A 279 -38.13 -20.10 -50.91
CA LEU A 279 -38.83 -19.72 -49.67
C LEU A 279 -40.27 -20.27 -49.54
N PRO A 280 -40.82 -20.31 -48.31
CA PRO A 280 -42.26 -20.16 -48.09
C PRO A 280 -42.66 -18.73 -47.72
N SER A 281 -43.68 -18.26 -48.42
CA SER A 281 -44.46 -17.03 -48.27
C SER A 281 -45.36 -16.99 -47.03
N SER A 282 -45.51 -15.82 -46.41
CA SER A 282 -46.69 -15.46 -45.59
C SER A 282 -47.94 -15.24 -46.47
N PRO A 283 -49.15 -15.30 -45.90
CA PRO A 283 -49.96 -14.06 -45.84
C PRO A 283 -50.90 -13.88 -44.62
N LYS A 284 -50.93 -12.63 -44.15
CA LYS A 284 -52.05 -11.71 -43.76
C LYS A 284 -53.37 -12.14 -43.07
N SER A 285 -53.74 -11.27 -42.10
CA SER A 285 -55.10 -10.74 -41.73
C SER A 285 -56.00 -11.64 -40.86
N ALA A 286 -56.88 -11.20 -39.94
CA ALA A 286 -57.49 -9.91 -39.54
C ALA A 286 -57.96 -10.03 -38.04
N GLU A 287 -57.94 -9.00 -37.21
CA GLU A 287 -59.03 -8.07 -36.84
C GLU A 287 -60.14 -8.57 -35.86
N LYS A 288 -60.26 -7.84 -34.73
CA LYS A 288 -61.42 -7.49 -33.86
C LYS A 288 -62.10 -8.47 -32.85
N VAL A 289 -62.03 -8.01 -31.59
CA VAL A 289 -63.13 -7.67 -30.64
C VAL A 289 -64.08 -8.76 -30.15
N LYS A 290 -64.00 -9.02 -28.84
CA LYS A 290 -65.14 -8.90 -27.92
C LYS A 290 -64.65 -8.50 -26.53
#